data_AF-A0A2N2TRR4-F1
#
_entry.id   AF-A0A2N2TRR4-F1
#
_cell.length_a   1.000
_cell.length_b   1.000
_cell.length_c   1.000
_cell.angle_alpha   90.00
_cell.angle_beta   90.00
_cell.angle_gamma   90.00
#
_symmetry.space_group_name_H-M   'P 1'
#
loop_
_entity.id
_entity.type
_entity.pdbx_description
1 polymer ?
#
loop_
_entity_poly.entity_id
_entity_poly.type
_entity_poly.pdbx_seq_one_letter_code
_entity_poly.pdbx_strand_id
1 'polypeptide(L)'
;MSKRFKYDESGDSSDLQALFDSIAGQSPARPQVKVVGGTAAAGDSPDLEALFDSIAGQAANSAVSQAAGSRHGGDDRMEAALGDAPKEGIAGDNVFQRIGHMTRQLHDTLRELGYDHALEEAAKAIPDARQRLAYVAQMTEQAASRVLNATDVARPIQDGLQAQAAALSGRWDRLFGGDLSVDEFRALAGDTRNYLNDVPKQTAATNDQLMEIMMAQDFQDLTGQVIKKVVDLAQRMESELLQVLIEAMPQDMKFEAPAGLMNGPVVNADGRTDVVNNQEQVDDLLESLGF
;
A
#
# COMPACT_ATOMS: atom_id res chain seq x y z
N MET A 1 -0.57 47.62 15.21
CA MET A 1 -0.17 46.67 16.26
C MET A 1 -0.92 45.37 16.01
N SER A 2 -0.29 44.39 15.36
CA SER A 2 -0.93 43.09 15.06
C SER A 2 -0.17 42.01 15.82
N LYS A 3 -0.83 41.42 16.82
CA LYS A 3 -0.28 40.33 17.64
C LYS A 3 -0.16 39.08 16.77
N ARG A 4 1.07 38.60 16.54
CA ARG A 4 1.34 37.25 16.02
C ARG A 4 0.96 36.24 17.11
N PHE A 5 0.02 35.34 16.81
CA PHE A 5 -0.19 34.13 17.58
C PHE A 5 1.04 33.23 17.41
N LYS A 6 1.73 32.93 18.50
CA LYS A 6 2.73 31.85 18.57
C LYS A 6 1.94 30.56 18.68
N TYR A 7 2.04 29.69 17.68
CA TYR A 7 1.69 28.29 17.81
C TYR A 7 2.76 27.60 18.65
N ASP A 8 2.33 26.90 19.69
CA ASP A 8 3.18 26.15 20.61
C ASP A 8 3.29 24.70 20.09
N GLU A 9 4.33 24.45 19.29
CA GLU A 9 4.50 23.25 18.46
C GLU A 9 4.93 22.00 19.27
N SER A 10 5.23 22.15 20.57
CA SER A 10 5.70 21.05 21.42
C SER A 10 4.62 20.33 22.22
N GLY A 11 3.42 20.91 22.37
CA GLY A 11 2.33 20.33 23.15
C GLY A 11 1.48 19.31 22.39
N ASP A 12 1.16 19.59 21.12
CA ASP A 12 0.27 18.72 20.33
C ASP A 12 0.90 17.37 19.99
N SER A 13 2.24 17.28 19.88
CA SER A 13 2.90 16.00 19.56
C SER A 13 2.80 14.98 20.69
N SER A 14 2.79 15.42 21.96
CA SER A 14 2.63 14.49 23.10
C SER A 14 1.19 14.04 23.26
N ASP A 15 0.24 14.93 23.00
CA ASP A 15 -1.19 14.62 23.13
C ASP A 15 -1.66 13.70 21.99
N LEU A 16 -1.13 13.89 20.78
CA LEU A 16 -1.34 12.96 19.65
C LEU A 16 -0.67 11.61 19.87
N GLN A 17 0.51 11.57 20.49
CA GLN A 17 1.18 10.32 20.87
C GLN A 17 0.40 9.57 21.96
N ALA A 18 -0.14 10.30 22.95
CA ALA A 18 -0.97 9.73 24.01
C ALA A 18 -2.32 9.21 23.48
N LEU A 19 -2.92 9.88 22.49
CA LEU A 19 -4.11 9.40 21.78
C LEU A 19 -3.81 8.15 20.95
N PHE A 20 -2.66 8.10 20.28
CA PHE A 20 -2.23 6.92 19.53
C PHE A 20 -1.99 5.71 20.44
N ASP A 21 -1.31 5.91 21.58
CA ASP A 21 -1.09 4.85 22.58
C ASP A 21 -2.42 4.40 23.24
N SER A 22 -3.36 5.32 23.46
CA SER A 22 -4.70 5.00 23.96
C SER A 22 -5.53 4.18 22.97
N ILE A 23 -5.37 4.41 21.67
CA ILE A 23 -6.08 3.66 20.61
C ILE A 23 -5.40 2.31 20.36
N ALA A 24 -4.07 2.25 20.44
CA ALA A 24 -3.30 1.00 20.34
C ALA A 24 -3.52 0.09 21.57
N GLY A 25 -3.80 0.66 22.75
CA GLY A 25 -4.13 -0.07 23.97
C GLY A 25 -5.56 -0.61 24.02
N GLN A 26 -6.49 -0.05 23.22
CA GLN A 26 -7.82 -0.61 23.05
C GLN A 26 -7.75 -1.75 22.03
N SER A 27 -7.62 -2.98 22.52
CA SER A 27 -7.82 -4.16 21.70
C SER A 27 -9.17 -4.06 20.99
N PRO A 28 -9.23 -4.11 19.64
CA PRO A 28 -10.51 -4.12 18.95
C PRO A 28 -11.29 -5.36 19.41
N ALA A 29 -12.52 -5.15 19.87
CA ALA A 29 -13.45 -6.25 20.09
C ALA A 29 -13.53 -7.04 18.78
N ARG A 30 -13.05 -8.30 18.83
CA ARG A 30 -12.99 -9.18 17.65
C ARG A 30 -14.35 -9.19 16.94
N PRO A 31 -14.41 -8.98 15.61
CA PRO A 31 -15.63 -9.19 14.86
C PRO A 31 -16.06 -10.65 15.03
N GLN A 32 -17.22 -10.88 15.66
CA GLN A 32 -17.76 -12.22 15.82
C GLN A 32 -18.40 -12.66 14.50
N VAL A 33 -17.63 -13.40 13.70
CA VAL A 33 -18.15 -14.15 12.56
C VAL A 33 -18.90 -15.36 13.10
N LYS A 34 -20.22 -15.38 12.93
CA LYS A 34 -21.08 -16.51 13.30
C LYS A 34 -20.99 -17.58 12.21
N VAL A 35 -20.09 -18.54 12.39
CA VAL A 35 -20.00 -19.73 11.52
C VAL A 35 -21.13 -20.69 11.88
N VAL A 36 -22.04 -20.92 10.94
CA VAL A 36 -23.09 -21.94 11.05
C VAL A 36 -22.49 -23.28 10.62
N GLY A 37 -22.37 -24.19 11.59
CA GLY A 37 -22.30 -25.64 11.35
C GLY A 37 -20.92 -26.18 10.97
N GLY A 38 -20.20 -26.73 11.95
CA GLY A 38 -18.99 -27.53 11.75
C GLY A 38 -18.09 -27.45 12.95
N THR A 39 -17.90 -28.57 13.63
CA THR A 39 -17.17 -28.76 14.89
C THR A 39 -15.84 -27.98 14.98
N ALA A 40 -15.71 -27.23 16.08
CA ALA A 40 -14.53 -26.48 16.45
C ALA A 40 -13.34 -27.39 16.79
N ALA A 41 -12.20 -27.19 16.12
CA ALA A 41 -10.87 -27.43 16.65
C ALA A 41 -9.94 -26.35 16.11
N ALA A 42 -9.10 -25.83 16.99
CA ALA A 42 -8.07 -24.84 16.71
C ALA A 42 -7.11 -25.32 15.60
N GLY A 43 -6.49 -24.37 14.91
CA GLY A 43 -5.55 -24.59 13.81
C GLY A 43 -4.19 -25.19 14.23
N ASP A 44 -4.22 -26.35 14.86
CA ASP A 44 -3.13 -27.33 14.92
C ASP A 44 -3.81 -28.70 14.87
N SER A 45 -3.98 -29.25 13.66
CA SER A 45 -4.38 -30.65 13.56
C SER A 45 -3.13 -31.51 13.74
N PRO A 46 -3.11 -32.44 14.71
CA PRO A 46 -2.00 -33.39 14.88
C PRO A 46 -1.76 -34.23 13.61
N ASP A 47 -2.76 -34.31 12.73
CA ASP A 47 -2.63 -34.92 11.40
C ASP A 47 -1.71 -34.12 10.47
N LEU A 48 -1.68 -32.78 10.52
CA LEU A 48 -0.77 -31.95 9.71
C LEU A 48 0.66 -31.98 10.25
N GLU A 49 0.83 -32.02 11.56
CA GLU A 49 2.13 -32.22 12.22
C GLU A 49 2.69 -33.62 11.89
N ALA A 50 1.84 -34.66 11.95
CA ALA A 50 2.21 -36.01 11.53
C ALA A 50 2.53 -36.12 10.03
N LEU A 51 1.86 -35.32 9.18
CA LEU A 51 2.20 -35.24 7.75
C LEU A 51 3.55 -34.55 7.54
N PHE A 52 3.86 -33.48 8.30
CA PHE A 52 5.17 -32.82 8.25
C PHE A 52 6.30 -33.73 8.73
N ASP A 53 6.10 -34.44 9.86
CA ASP A 53 7.06 -35.43 10.37
C ASP A 53 7.19 -36.63 9.43
N SER A 54 6.11 -37.05 8.76
CA SER A 54 6.17 -38.10 7.73
C SER A 54 6.99 -37.65 6.52
N ILE A 55 6.89 -36.39 6.08
CA ILE A 55 7.64 -35.85 4.95
C ILE A 55 9.12 -35.66 5.33
N ALA A 56 9.41 -35.15 6.54
CA ALA A 56 10.76 -35.05 7.08
C ALA A 56 11.41 -36.44 7.25
N GLY A 57 10.62 -37.42 7.72
CA GLY A 57 11.00 -38.82 7.81
C GLY A 57 11.20 -39.49 6.45
N GLN A 58 10.44 -39.12 5.42
CA GLN A 58 10.63 -39.59 4.04
C GLN A 58 11.89 -39.02 3.40
N ALA A 59 12.24 -37.77 3.70
CA ALA A 59 13.50 -37.16 3.27
C ALA A 59 14.72 -37.80 3.97
N ALA A 60 14.60 -38.09 5.28
CA ALA A 60 15.62 -38.80 6.03
C ALA A 60 15.76 -40.28 5.60
N ASN A 61 14.64 -40.98 5.34
CA ASN A 61 14.67 -42.35 4.82
C ASN A 61 15.17 -42.41 3.38
N SER A 62 14.97 -41.37 2.56
CA SER A 62 15.56 -41.30 1.21
C SER A 62 17.09 -41.11 1.27
N ALA A 63 17.60 -40.41 2.30
CA ALA A 63 19.02 -40.30 2.59
C ALA A 63 19.63 -41.59 3.17
N VAL A 64 18.87 -42.34 3.99
CA VAL A 64 19.34 -43.60 4.60
C VAL A 64 19.20 -44.80 3.65
N SER A 65 18.19 -44.85 2.78
CA SER A 65 18.05 -45.89 1.75
C SER A 65 19.07 -45.77 0.62
N GLN A 66 19.67 -44.58 0.39
CA GLN A 66 20.85 -44.45 -0.47
C GLN A 66 22.16 -44.85 0.23
N ALA A 67 22.21 -44.83 1.58
CA ALA A 67 23.37 -45.27 2.35
C ALA A 67 23.38 -46.78 2.69
N ALA A 68 22.22 -47.46 2.64
CA ALA A 68 22.08 -48.87 3.04
C ALA A 68 22.10 -49.90 1.90
N GLY A 69 22.21 -49.48 0.64
CA GLY A 69 22.28 -50.37 -0.54
C GLY A 69 23.62 -51.08 -0.76
N SER A 70 24.57 -51.03 0.18
CA SER A 70 25.86 -51.71 0.05
C SER A 70 26.36 -52.17 1.40
N ARG A 71 25.84 -53.30 1.90
CA ARG A 71 26.53 -54.25 2.81
C ARG A 71 25.67 -55.49 3.10
N HIS A 72 25.84 -56.53 2.27
CA HIS A 72 25.62 -57.94 2.60
C HIS A 72 26.42 -58.74 1.56
N GLY A 73 27.35 -59.66 1.83
CA GLY A 73 27.99 -60.22 3.01
C GLY A 73 28.91 -61.35 2.48
N GLY A 74 30.03 -61.65 3.17
CA GLY A 74 30.74 -62.94 3.04
C GLY A 74 32.07 -62.98 2.28
N ASP A 75 33.14 -63.11 3.08
CA ASP A 75 34.36 -63.90 2.88
C ASP A 75 35.48 -63.56 1.87
N ASP A 76 36.69 -63.65 2.45
CA ASP A 76 38.00 -64.02 1.92
C ASP A 76 38.81 -63.13 0.93
N ARG A 77 39.88 -62.57 1.52
CA ARG A 77 41.28 -62.49 1.06
C ARG A 77 41.67 -61.67 -0.19
N MET A 78 42.53 -60.67 0.11
CA MET A 78 43.75 -60.25 -0.61
C MET A 78 43.64 -59.52 -1.97
N GLU A 79 44.26 -58.32 -1.96
CA GLU A 79 45.03 -57.66 -3.04
C GLU A 79 44.39 -57.08 -4.32
N ALA A 80 44.78 -55.82 -4.54
CA ALA A 80 45.20 -55.18 -5.79
C ALA A 80 44.18 -54.55 -6.76
N ALA A 81 44.28 -53.21 -6.82
CA ALA A 81 44.49 -52.40 -8.03
C ALA A 81 43.30 -51.96 -8.93
N LEU A 82 43.29 -50.64 -9.17
CA LEU A 82 42.77 -49.85 -10.31
C LEU A 82 41.25 -49.59 -10.41
N GLY A 83 40.90 -48.33 -10.66
CA GLY A 83 39.64 -47.98 -11.33
C GLY A 83 38.99 -46.68 -10.88
N ASP A 84 39.31 -45.60 -11.61
CA ASP A 84 38.62 -44.30 -11.64
C ASP A 84 37.14 -44.42 -12.08
N ALA A 85 36.23 -43.72 -11.38
CA ALA A 85 34.91 -43.32 -11.88
C ALA A 85 34.30 -42.19 -11.02
N PRO A 86 33.58 -41.21 -11.62
CA PRO A 86 33.39 -39.88 -11.06
C PRO A 86 32.14 -39.75 -10.18
N LYS A 87 32.26 -39.00 -9.07
CA LYS A 87 31.15 -38.69 -8.16
C LYS A 87 30.42 -37.42 -8.62
N GLU A 88 29.27 -37.59 -9.27
CA GLU A 88 28.36 -36.50 -9.71
C GLU A 88 27.63 -35.78 -8.54
N GLY A 89 27.78 -36.22 -7.29
CA GLY A 89 27.22 -35.53 -6.11
C GLY A 89 28.03 -34.33 -5.58
N ILE A 90 29.19 -34.05 -6.16
CA ILE A 90 30.14 -33.04 -5.65
C ILE A 90 29.84 -31.63 -6.20
N ALA A 91 29.15 -31.52 -7.34
CA ALA A 91 28.94 -30.23 -8.02
C ALA A 91 27.90 -29.34 -7.32
N GLY A 92 26.77 -29.92 -6.87
CA GLY A 92 25.74 -29.19 -6.12
C GLY A 92 26.25 -28.68 -4.77
N ASP A 93 26.89 -29.58 -4.00
CA ASP A 93 27.48 -29.24 -2.70
C ASP A 93 28.58 -28.17 -2.81
N ASN A 94 29.41 -28.21 -3.86
CA ASN A 94 30.41 -27.16 -4.09
C ASN A 94 29.78 -25.82 -4.46
N VAL A 95 28.68 -25.80 -5.22
CA VAL A 95 27.97 -24.56 -5.56
C VAL A 95 27.34 -23.95 -4.30
N PHE A 96 26.66 -24.75 -3.48
CA PHE A 96 26.10 -24.29 -2.21
C PHE A 96 27.18 -23.83 -1.21
N GLN A 97 28.31 -24.55 -1.11
CA GLN A 97 29.44 -24.13 -0.28
C GLN A 97 30.07 -22.83 -0.77
N ARG A 98 30.21 -22.66 -2.08
CA ARG A 98 30.79 -21.45 -2.67
C ARG A 98 29.87 -20.25 -2.54
N ILE A 99 28.56 -20.43 -2.72
CA ILE A 99 27.56 -19.40 -2.41
C ILE A 99 27.64 -19.05 -0.92
N GLY A 100 27.65 -20.05 -0.03
CA GLY A 100 27.77 -19.83 1.41
C GLY A 100 29.04 -19.10 1.83
N HIS A 101 30.16 -19.35 1.14
CA HIS A 101 31.42 -18.65 1.38
C HIS A 101 31.39 -17.21 0.85
N MET A 102 30.81 -16.97 -0.33
CA MET A 102 30.64 -15.63 -0.89
C MET A 102 29.67 -14.78 -0.04
N THR A 103 28.57 -15.36 0.44
CA THR A 103 27.63 -14.65 1.31
C THR A 103 28.26 -14.31 2.66
N ARG A 104 29.04 -15.22 3.27
CA ARG A 104 29.80 -14.92 4.50
C ARG A 104 30.84 -13.84 4.26
N GLN A 105 31.58 -13.92 3.16
CA GLN A 105 32.61 -12.94 2.83
C GLN A 105 32.00 -11.55 2.59
N LEU A 106 30.84 -11.47 1.91
CA LEU A 106 30.05 -10.25 1.76
C LEU A 106 29.55 -9.70 3.09
N HIS A 107 29.02 -10.57 3.96
CA HIS A 107 28.56 -10.19 5.29
C HIS A 107 29.70 -9.66 6.16
N ASP A 108 30.85 -10.35 6.16
CA ASP A 108 32.02 -9.97 6.94
C ASP A 108 32.63 -8.65 6.43
N THR A 109 32.66 -8.40 5.11
CA THR A 109 33.07 -7.10 4.57
C THR A 109 32.08 -5.98 4.88
N LEU A 110 30.76 -6.22 4.76
CA LEU A 110 29.74 -5.24 5.16
C LEU A 110 29.85 -4.89 6.65
N ARG A 111 30.18 -5.88 7.49
CA ARG A 111 30.40 -5.69 8.92
C ARG A 111 31.70 -4.96 9.24
N GLU A 112 32.80 -5.27 8.56
CA GLU A 112 34.08 -4.55 8.71
C GLU A 112 33.99 -3.09 8.27
N LEU A 113 33.16 -2.80 7.26
CA LEU A 113 32.88 -1.45 6.79
C LEU A 113 31.87 -0.69 7.68
N GLY A 114 31.25 -1.35 8.66
CA GLY A 114 30.29 -0.73 9.59
C GLY A 114 28.85 -0.58 9.05
N TYR A 115 28.53 -1.22 7.91
CA TYR A 115 27.25 -1.06 7.20
C TYR A 115 26.16 -2.06 7.59
N ASP A 116 26.48 -3.02 8.44
CA ASP A 116 25.52 -3.99 8.99
C ASP A 116 24.30 -3.26 9.63
N HIS A 117 24.57 -2.16 10.33
CA HIS A 117 23.52 -1.35 10.97
C HIS A 117 22.61 -0.62 9.96
N ALA A 118 23.17 -0.04 8.90
CA ALA A 118 22.40 0.69 7.88
C ALA A 118 21.48 -0.25 7.09
N LEU A 119 22.00 -1.44 6.73
CA LEU A 119 21.20 -2.45 6.03
C LEU A 119 20.11 -3.04 6.94
N GLU A 120 20.41 -3.26 8.22
CA GLU A 120 19.44 -3.72 9.21
C GLU A 120 18.34 -2.67 9.47
N GLU A 121 18.70 -1.38 9.51
CA GLU A 121 17.77 -0.26 9.69
C GLU A 121 16.86 -0.09 8.46
N ALA A 122 17.42 -0.15 7.25
CA ALA A 122 16.68 -0.19 5.99
C ALA A 122 15.70 -1.40 5.93
N ALA A 123 16.16 -2.59 6.33
CA ALA A 123 15.31 -3.78 6.36
C ALA A 123 14.15 -3.65 7.35
N LYS A 124 14.34 -2.95 8.48
CA LYS A 124 13.29 -2.65 9.47
C LYS A 124 12.33 -1.54 9.01
N ALA A 125 12.81 -0.61 8.19
CA ALA A 125 12.06 0.54 7.69
C ALA A 125 11.02 0.20 6.61
N ILE A 126 11.32 -0.75 5.71
CA ILE A 126 10.42 -1.12 4.60
C ILE A 126 9.03 -1.60 5.10
N PRO A 127 8.93 -2.49 6.11
CA PRO A 127 7.63 -2.87 6.67
C PRO A 127 6.81 -1.69 7.21
N ASP A 128 7.44 -0.71 7.87
CA ASP A 128 6.78 0.51 8.37
C ASP A 128 6.27 1.36 7.20
N ALA A 129 7.09 1.59 6.17
CA ALA A 129 6.67 2.30 4.96
C ALA A 129 5.45 1.63 4.29
N ARG A 130 5.43 0.30 4.21
CA ARG A 130 4.31 -0.46 3.66
C ARG A 130 3.04 -0.28 4.50
N GLN A 131 3.14 -0.33 5.82
CA GLN A 131 2.00 -0.09 6.72
C GLN A 131 1.44 1.33 6.55
N ARG A 132 2.32 2.33 6.44
CA ARG A 132 1.96 3.72 6.17
C ARG A 132 1.23 3.88 4.84
N LEU A 133 1.73 3.28 3.77
CA LEU A 133 1.06 3.32 2.46
C LEU A 133 -0.28 2.57 2.46
N ALA A 134 -0.38 1.44 3.18
CA ALA A 134 -1.64 0.73 3.35
C ALA A 134 -2.68 1.58 4.11
N TYR A 135 -2.23 2.30 5.15
CA TYR A 135 -3.08 3.27 5.86
C TYR A 135 -3.57 4.38 4.93
N VAL A 136 -2.70 4.94 4.09
CA VAL A 136 -3.09 5.94 3.08
C VAL A 136 -4.16 5.38 2.15
N ALA A 137 -3.99 4.16 1.63
CA ALA A 137 -4.97 3.53 0.75
C ALA A 137 -6.34 3.37 1.43
N GLN A 138 -6.36 2.85 2.67
CA GLN A 138 -7.59 2.68 3.44
C GLN A 138 -8.31 4.01 3.69
N MET A 139 -7.56 5.03 4.10
CA MET A 139 -8.13 6.34 4.38
C MET A 139 -8.66 7.01 3.08
N THR A 140 -8.03 6.72 1.93
CA THR A 140 -8.47 7.24 0.62
C THR A 140 -9.80 6.61 0.22
N GLU A 141 -9.91 5.30 0.41
CA GLU A 141 -11.14 4.55 0.13
C GLU A 141 -12.29 5.04 1.02
N GLN A 142 -12.03 5.27 2.31
CA GLN A 142 -13.02 5.78 3.24
C GLN A 142 -13.51 7.19 2.84
N ALA A 143 -12.61 8.09 2.49
CA ALA A 143 -12.95 9.43 2.02
C ALA A 143 -13.79 9.39 0.75
N ALA A 144 -13.37 8.58 -0.25
CA ALA A 144 -14.11 8.40 -1.49
C ALA A 144 -15.52 7.84 -1.25
N SER A 145 -15.65 6.84 -0.37
CA SER A 145 -16.93 6.26 0.00
C SER A 145 -17.86 7.28 0.66
N ARG A 146 -17.35 8.09 1.60
CA ARG A 146 -18.12 9.17 2.23
C ARG A 146 -18.62 10.20 1.21
N VAL A 147 -17.74 10.66 0.33
CA VAL A 147 -18.11 11.65 -0.71
C VAL A 147 -19.16 11.09 -1.66
N LEU A 148 -19.02 9.83 -2.08
CA LEU A 148 -19.98 9.18 -2.97
C LEU A 148 -21.35 9.04 -2.30
N ASN A 149 -21.39 8.55 -1.05
CA ASN A 149 -22.63 8.40 -0.28
C ASN A 149 -23.34 9.74 -0.07
N ALA A 150 -22.60 10.79 0.29
CA ALA A 150 -23.15 12.13 0.46
C ALA A 150 -23.73 12.68 -0.87
N THR A 151 -23.05 12.40 -1.99
CA THR A 151 -23.51 12.79 -3.32
C THR A 151 -24.78 12.03 -3.72
N ASP A 152 -24.85 10.73 -3.44
CA ASP A 152 -26.02 9.87 -3.70
C ASP A 152 -27.26 10.33 -2.93
N VAL A 153 -27.09 10.93 -1.76
CA VAL A 153 -28.18 11.54 -0.97
C VAL A 153 -28.52 12.95 -1.45
N ALA A 154 -27.52 13.79 -1.74
CA ALA A 154 -27.74 15.19 -2.12
C ALA A 154 -28.42 15.34 -3.49
N ARG A 155 -28.03 14.51 -4.47
CA ARG A 155 -28.52 14.60 -5.85
C ARG A 155 -30.04 14.47 -5.99
N PRO A 156 -30.72 13.44 -5.45
CA PRO A 156 -32.17 13.33 -5.56
C PRO A 156 -32.92 14.48 -4.87
N ILE A 157 -32.35 15.08 -3.83
CA ILE A 157 -32.93 16.26 -3.17
C ILE A 157 -32.91 17.45 -4.14
N GLN A 158 -31.78 17.70 -4.81
CA GLN A 158 -31.64 18.77 -5.79
C GLN A 158 -32.53 18.54 -7.03
N ASP A 159 -32.56 17.31 -7.54
CA ASP A 159 -33.43 16.93 -8.65
C ASP A 159 -34.92 17.15 -8.28
N GLY A 160 -35.31 16.79 -7.06
CA GLY A 160 -36.65 17.01 -6.53
C GLY A 160 -37.02 18.49 -6.40
N LEU A 161 -36.12 19.31 -5.87
CA LEU A 161 -36.28 20.78 -5.80
C LEU A 161 -36.50 21.38 -7.18
N GLN A 162 -35.65 21.01 -8.14
CA GLN A 162 -35.70 21.52 -9.51
C GLN A 162 -36.98 21.09 -10.23
N ALA A 163 -37.35 19.81 -10.13
CA ALA A 163 -38.54 19.29 -10.79
C ALA A 163 -39.83 19.94 -10.25
N GLN A 164 -39.94 20.10 -8.93
CA GLN A 164 -41.10 20.76 -8.31
C GLN A 164 -41.16 22.25 -8.68
N ALA A 165 -40.02 22.95 -8.66
CA ALA A 165 -39.95 24.35 -9.08
C ALA A 165 -40.41 24.53 -10.54
N ALA A 166 -39.90 23.70 -11.46
CA ALA A 166 -40.27 23.75 -12.87
C ALA A 166 -41.76 23.45 -13.09
N ALA A 167 -42.30 22.44 -12.40
CA ALA A 167 -43.72 22.10 -12.47
C ALA A 167 -44.62 23.23 -11.96
N LEU A 168 -44.26 23.86 -10.84
CA LEU A 168 -44.98 25.01 -10.31
C LEU A 168 -44.89 26.21 -11.25
N SER A 169 -43.70 26.52 -11.78
CA SER A 169 -43.50 27.61 -12.74
C SER A 169 -44.40 27.45 -13.96
N GLY A 170 -44.42 26.27 -14.60
CA GLY A 170 -45.27 26.04 -15.76
C GLY A 170 -46.78 26.17 -15.47
N ARG A 171 -47.22 25.83 -14.25
CA ARG A 171 -48.60 26.05 -13.82
C ARG A 171 -48.92 27.53 -13.57
N TRP A 172 -47.96 28.28 -13.02
CA TRP A 172 -48.08 29.74 -12.89
C TRP A 172 -48.13 30.42 -14.26
N ASP A 173 -47.33 29.98 -15.23
CA ASP A 173 -47.36 30.50 -16.60
C ASP A 173 -48.74 30.28 -17.25
N ARG A 174 -49.35 29.10 -17.06
CA ARG A 174 -50.72 28.83 -17.52
C ARG A 174 -51.77 29.72 -16.86
N LEU A 175 -51.62 30.03 -15.57
CA LEU A 175 -52.50 30.98 -14.89
C LEU A 175 -52.43 32.37 -15.53
N PHE A 176 -51.22 32.88 -15.77
CA PHE A 176 -51.01 34.18 -16.40
C PHE A 176 -51.38 34.21 -17.89
N GLY A 177 -51.40 33.04 -18.54
CA GLY A 177 -51.96 32.85 -19.88
C GLY A 177 -53.49 32.83 -19.94
N GLY A 178 -54.18 32.78 -18.79
CA GLY A 178 -55.64 32.69 -18.72
C GLY A 178 -56.21 31.27 -18.89
N ASP A 179 -55.36 30.25 -18.89
CA ASP A 179 -55.69 28.84 -19.18
C ASP A 179 -55.84 27.98 -17.90
N LEU A 180 -56.35 28.59 -16.82
CA LEU A 180 -56.50 27.94 -15.51
C LEU A 180 -57.84 28.31 -14.85
N SER A 181 -58.53 27.30 -14.32
CA SER A 181 -59.75 27.50 -13.53
C SER A 181 -59.46 27.99 -12.10
N VAL A 182 -60.50 28.50 -11.42
CA VAL A 182 -60.40 28.97 -10.02
C VAL A 182 -60.02 27.83 -9.07
N ASP A 183 -60.50 26.60 -9.31
CA ASP A 183 -60.17 25.45 -8.47
C ASP A 183 -58.72 24.99 -8.67
N GLU A 184 -58.24 24.99 -9.92
CA GLU A 184 -56.83 24.73 -10.23
C GLU A 184 -55.90 25.80 -9.64
N PHE A 185 -56.35 27.06 -9.60
CA PHE A 185 -55.62 28.14 -8.94
C PHE A 185 -55.49 27.92 -7.42
N ARG A 186 -56.58 27.54 -6.74
CA ARG A 186 -56.52 27.23 -5.29
C ARG A 186 -55.56 26.09 -5.02
N ALA A 187 -55.57 25.04 -5.85
CA ALA A 187 -54.62 23.93 -5.76
C ALA A 187 -53.18 24.43 -5.98
N LEU A 188 -52.94 25.24 -7.03
CA LEU A 188 -51.62 25.80 -7.32
C LEU A 188 -51.07 26.65 -6.17
N ALA A 189 -51.91 27.50 -5.56
CA ALA A 189 -51.52 28.31 -4.42
C ALA A 189 -51.17 27.44 -3.20
N GLY A 190 -51.94 26.36 -2.95
CA GLY A 190 -51.66 25.38 -1.92
C GLY A 190 -50.33 24.64 -2.14
N ASP A 191 -50.14 24.11 -3.36
CA ASP A 191 -48.93 23.38 -3.75
C ASP A 191 -47.69 24.27 -3.68
N THR A 192 -47.80 25.52 -4.13
CA THR A 192 -46.72 26.52 -4.04
C THR A 192 -46.37 26.81 -2.58
N ARG A 193 -47.37 26.98 -1.70
CA ARG A 193 -47.12 27.19 -0.27
C ARG A 193 -46.45 25.97 0.37
N ASN A 194 -46.86 24.76 0.01
CA ASN A 194 -46.24 23.53 0.52
C ASN A 194 -44.79 23.42 0.07
N TYR A 195 -44.51 23.63 -1.22
CA TYR A 195 -43.15 23.67 -1.75
C TYR A 195 -42.28 24.68 -0.98
N LEU A 196 -42.75 25.92 -0.80
CA LEU A 196 -42.01 26.94 -0.06
C LEU A 196 -41.75 26.57 1.40
N ASN A 197 -42.63 25.80 2.04
CA ASN A 197 -42.42 25.29 3.40
C ASN A 197 -41.41 24.14 3.46
N ASP A 198 -41.25 23.38 2.37
CA ASP A 198 -40.36 22.22 2.30
C ASP A 198 -38.93 22.58 1.82
N VAL A 199 -38.78 23.66 1.04
CA VAL A 199 -37.48 24.16 0.56
C VAL A 199 -36.45 24.31 1.69
N PRO A 200 -36.74 24.94 2.85
CA PRO A 200 -35.75 25.06 3.93
C PRO A 200 -35.23 23.71 4.44
N LYS A 201 -36.09 22.68 4.50
CA LYS A 201 -35.69 21.34 4.96
C LYS A 201 -34.80 20.65 3.93
N GLN A 202 -35.15 20.73 2.65
CA GLN A 202 -34.40 20.10 1.57
C GLN A 202 -33.04 20.78 1.34
N THR A 203 -33.00 22.11 1.45
CA THR A 203 -31.75 22.88 1.36
C THR A 203 -30.83 22.63 2.56
N ALA A 204 -31.39 22.56 3.77
CA ALA A 204 -30.63 22.15 4.96
C ALA A 204 -30.06 20.73 4.81
N ALA A 205 -30.88 19.77 4.40
CA ALA A 205 -30.43 18.39 4.18
C ALA A 205 -29.32 18.28 3.11
N THR A 206 -29.40 19.08 2.04
CA THR A 206 -28.30 19.16 1.06
C THR A 206 -27.04 19.76 1.67
N ASN A 207 -27.18 20.84 2.43
CA ASN A 207 -26.04 21.48 3.08
C ASN A 207 -25.34 20.52 4.07
N ASP A 208 -26.09 19.69 4.78
CA ASP A 208 -25.52 18.65 5.65
C ASP A 208 -24.66 17.66 4.84
N GLN A 209 -25.10 17.26 3.63
CA GLN A 209 -24.29 16.41 2.76
C GLN A 209 -23.03 17.13 2.24
N LEU A 210 -23.11 18.43 1.93
CA LEU A 210 -21.93 19.22 1.55
C LEU A 210 -20.93 19.32 2.70
N MET A 211 -21.40 19.39 3.95
CA MET A 211 -20.54 19.37 5.13
C MET A 211 -19.90 17.99 5.33
N GLU A 212 -20.62 16.88 5.09
CA GLU A 212 -20.02 15.54 5.11
C GLU A 212 -18.91 15.39 4.05
N ILE A 213 -19.13 15.92 2.83
CA ILE A 213 -18.11 15.95 1.78
C ILE A 213 -16.90 16.76 2.22
N MET A 214 -17.10 17.92 2.85
CA MET A 214 -16.01 18.76 3.35
C MET A 214 -15.24 18.06 4.48
N MET A 215 -15.95 17.41 5.41
CA MET A 215 -15.31 16.67 6.49
C MET A 215 -14.50 15.49 5.96
N ALA A 216 -14.99 14.78 4.94
CA ALA A 216 -14.24 13.68 4.31
C ALA A 216 -12.90 14.10 3.67
N GLN A 217 -12.62 15.40 3.55
CA GLN A 217 -11.35 15.93 3.07
C GLN A 217 -10.25 15.95 4.15
N ASP A 218 -10.58 15.74 5.43
CA ASP A 218 -9.61 15.59 6.53
C ASP A 218 -8.55 14.51 6.26
N PHE A 219 -8.93 13.49 5.49
CA PHE A 219 -8.07 12.51 4.84
C PHE A 219 -6.80 13.11 4.22
N GLN A 220 -6.91 14.25 3.54
CA GLN A 220 -5.83 14.82 2.73
C GLN A 220 -4.68 15.33 3.59
N ASP A 221 -4.96 15.91 4.76
CA ASP A 221 -3.92 16.35 5.69
C ASP A 221 -3.21 15.13 6.30
N LEU A 222 -3.99 14.18 6.79
CA LEU A 222 -3.47 12.98 7.46
C LEU A 222 -2.60 12.13 6.52
N THR A 223 -3.04 11.96 5.27
CA THR A 223 -2.26 11.21 4.28
C THR A 223 -1.11 12.00 3.68
N GLY A 224 -1.22 13.32 3.55
CA GLY A 224 -0.11 14.18 3.17
C GLY A 224 1.07 14.05 4.15
N GLN A 225 0.78 14.05 5.46
CA GLN A 225 1.80 13.85 6.49
C GLN A 225 2.44 12.45 6.42
N VAL A 226 1.63 11.40 6.18
CA VAL A 226 2.13 10.02 6.07
C VAL A 226 2.99 9.84 4.82
N ILE A 227 2.56 10.35 3.66
CA ILE A 227 3.33 10.32 2.42
C ILE A 227 4.66 11.04 2.61
N LYS A 228 4.67 12.22 3.24
CA LYS A 228 5.91 12.95 3.53
C LYS A 228 6.89 12.10 4.33
N LYS A 229 6.43 11.43 5.40
CA LYS A 229 7.29 10.53 6.21
C LYS A 229 7.82 9.34 5.41
N VAL A 230 7.01 8.77 4.50
CA VAL A 230 7.44 7.67 3.63
C VAL A 230 8.48 8.16 2.62
N VAL A 231 8.30 9.35 2.05
CA VAL A 231 9.28 9.97 1.14
C VAL A 231 10.60 10.26 1.88
N ASP A 232 10.54 10.86 3.07
CA ASP A 232 11.72 11.13 3.89
C ASP A 232 12.46 9.83 4.29
N LEU A 233 11.73 8.74 4.49
CA LEU A 233 12.31 7.42 4.75
C LEU A 233 12.99 6.85 3.51
N ALA A 234 12.33 6.93 2.35
CA ALA A 234 12.87 6.47 1.07
C ALA A 234 14.16 7.22 0.70
N GLN A 235 14.19 8.55 0.87
CA GLN A 235 15.37 9.39 0.60
C GLN A 235 16.56 9.05 1.50
N ARG A 236 16.31 8.75 2.78
CA ARG A 236 17.35 8.31 3.71
C ARG A 236 17.93 6.96 3.31
N MET A 237 17.05 5.99 3.04
CA MET A 237 17.48 4.66 2.58
C MET A 237 18.28 4.75 1.27
N GLU A 238 17.83 5.57 0.32
CA GLU A 238 18.54 5.80 -0.94
C GLU A 238 19.95 6.37 -0.70
N SER A 239 20.09 7.37 0.17
CA SER A 239 21.37 7.99 0.48
C SER A 239 22.34 6.99 1.13
N GLU A 240 21.86 6.17 2.07
CA GLU A 240 22.68 5.14 2.73
C GLU A 240 23.11 4.05 1.75
N LEU A 241 22.21 3.58 0.88
CA LEU A 241 22.54 2.57 -0.12
C LEU A 241 23.52 3.11 -1.18
N LEU A 242 23.38 4.38 -1.59
CA LEU A 242 24.34 5.04 -2.48
C LEU A 242 25.72 5.16 -1.82
N GLN A 243 25.78 5.50 -0.54
CA GLN A 243 27.05 5.59 0.17
C GLN A 243 27.74 4.23 0.28
N VAL A 244 27.00 3.17 0.62
CA VAL A 244 27.50 1.78 0.60
C VAL A 244 28.04 1.42 -0.78
N LEU A 245 27.30 1.75 -1.85
CA LEU A 245 27.71 1.47 -3.21
C LEU A 245 29.02 2.19 -3.57
N ILE A 246 29.12 3.49 -3.26
CA ILE A 246 30.32 4.30 -3.53
C ILE A 246 31.54 3.74 -2.80
N GLU A 247 31.38 3.31 -1.54
CA GLU A 247 32.50 2.82 -0.72
C GLU A 247 32.89 1.37 -1.06
N ALA A 248 31.94 0.56 -1.56
CA ALA A 248 32.20 -0.79 -2.04
C ALA A 248 32.73 -0.83 -3.48
N MET A 249 32.72 0.27 -4.23
CA MET A 249 33.27 0.32 -5.58
C MET A 249 34.81 0.24 -5.56
N PRO A 250 35.42 -0.58 -6.45
CA PRO A 250 36.86 -0.52 -6.70
C PRO A 250 37.27 0.88 -7.17
N GLN A 251 38.43 1.39 -6.71
CA GLN A 251 38.96 2.73 -7.07
C GLN A 251 39.07 2.99 -8.59
N ASP A 252 39.05 1.93 -9.41
CA ASP A 252 39.12 1.99 -10.87
C ASP A 252 37.76 2.09 -11.58
N MET A 253 36.63 1.92 -10.88
CA MET A 253 35.28 2.06 -11.45
C MET A 253 34.66 3.40 -11.04
N LYS A 254 35.07 4.49 -11.70
CA LYS A 254 34.31 5.74 -11.67
C LYS A 254 33.14 5.62 -12.64
N PHE A 255 31.98 5.17 -12.16
CA PHE A 255 30.74 5.44 -12.88
C PHE A 255 30.41 6.93 -12.72
N GLU A 256 30.41 7.68 -13.81
CA GLU A 256 29.64 8.92 -13.89
C GLU A 256 28.18 8.52 -13.66
N ALA A 257 27.61 8.95 -12.54
CA ALA A 257 26.22 8.63 -12.20
C ALA A 257 25.30 9.10 -13.34
N PRO A 258 24.52 8.21 -13.99
CA PRO A 258 23.56 8.65 -14.98
C PRO A 258 22.48 9.48 -14.26
N ALA A 259 22.45 10.79 -14.57
CA ALA A 259 21.61 11.80 -13.92
C ALA A 259 20.09 11.60 -14.05
N GLY A 260 19.65 10.51 -14.68
CA GLY A 260 18.26 10.29 -15.10
C GLY A 260 17.41 9.36 -14.23
N LEU A 261 17.99 8.61 -13.28
CA LEU A 261 17.23 7.61 -12.48
C LEU A 261 16.55 8.20 -11.23
N MET A 262 16.75 9.48 -10.97
CA MET A 262 16.34 10.18 -9.74
C MET A 262 14.97 10.88 -9.80
N ASN A 263 14.13 10.57 -10.81
CA ASN A 263 12.87 11.28 -11.00
C ASN A 263 11.67 10.37 -10.83
N GLY A 264 10.90 10.61 -9.76
CA GLY A 264 9.46 10.33 -9.77
C GLY A 264 8.74 11.13 -10.86
N PRO A 265 7.41 10.99 -11.03
CA PRO A 265 6.66 11.67 -12.08
C PRO A 265 6.98 13.16 -12.10
N VAL A 266 7.49 13.63 -13.24
CA VAL A 266 8.09 14.96 -13.39
C VAL A 266 6.98 16.01 -13.30
N VAL A 267 6.88 16.69 -12.15
CA VAL A 267 5.87 17.75 -11.94
C VAL A 267 6.34 19.11 -12.50
N ASN A 268 7.64 19.29 -12.80
CA ASN A 268 8.17 20.50 -13.42
C ASN A 268 9.18 20.16 -14.53
N ALA A 269 8.81 20.44 -15.77
CA ALA A 269 9.61 20.20 -16.98
C ALA A 269 10.49 21.39 -17.39
N ASP A 270 10.37 22.54 -16.71
CA ASP A 270 11.16 23.72 -17.05
C ASP A 270 12.64 23.54 -16.67
N GLY A 271 13.50 23.46 -17.68
CA GLY A 271 14.96 23.44 -17.54
C GLY A 271 15.62 22.06 -17.54
N ARG A 272 14.87 20.98 -17.79
CA ARG A 272 15.40 19.60 -17.84
C ARG A 272 15.38 19.03 -19.26
N THR A 273 16.55 18.65 -19.77
CA THR A 273 16.74 18.03 -21.10
C THR A 273 16.58 16.51 -21.08
N ASP A 274 16.39 15.91 -19.91
CA ASP A 274 16.25 14.47 -19.67
C ASP A 274 14.78 14.03 -19.56
N VAL A 275 13.83 14.93 -19.85
CA VAL A 275 12.40 14.62 -19.84
C VAL A 275 11.97 14.31 -21.27
N VAL A 276 11.64 13.05 -21.50
CA VAL A 276 11.06 12.56 -22.76
C VAL A 276 9.64 13.10 -22.88
N ASN A 277 9.46 14.14 -23.70
CA ASN A 277 8.18 14.84 -23.83
C ASN A 277 7.43 14.47 -25.13
N ASN A 278 8.00 13.62 -25.99
CA ASN A 278 7.35 13.18 -27.22
C ASN A 278 7.64 11.70 -27.55
N GLN A 279 6.78 11.11 -28.39
CA GLN A 279 6.84 9.69 -28.80
C GLN A 279 8.08 9.35 -29.63
N GLU A 280 8.61 10.33 -30.37
CA GLU A 280 9.81 10.17 -31.21
C GLU A 280 11.06 9.89 -30.35
N GLN A 281 11.20 10.58 -29.22
CA GLN A 281 12.27 10.34 -28.25
C GLN A 281 12.11 9.03 -27.47
N VAL A 282 10.88 8.50 -27.37
CA VAL A 282 10.64 7.16 -26.82
C VAL A 282 11.15 6.10 -27.80
N ASP A 283 10.86 6.27 -29.09
CA ASP A 283 11.28 5.33 -30.13
C ASP A 283 12.82 5.33 -30.28
N ASP A 284 13.47 6.48 -30.23
CA ASP A 284 14.96 6.59 -30.22
C ASP A 284 15.59 5.89 -29.01
N LEU A 285 14.94 5.96 -27.84
CA LEU A 285 15.42 5.31 -26.61
C LEU A 285 15.28 3.79 -26.71
N LEU A 286 14.18 3.30 -27.30
CA LEU A 286 13.96 1.87 -27.53
C LEU A 286 14.96 1.30 -28.54
N GLU A 287 15.24 2.04 -29.62
CA GLU A 287 16.24 1.67 -30.62
C GLU A 287 17.65 1.61 -30.00
N SER A 288 17.99 2.54 -29.10
CA SER A 288 19.28 2.55 -28.38
C SER A 288 19.45 1.38 -27.40
N LEU A 289 18.33 0.81 -26.92
CA LEU A 289 18.29 -0.36 -26.04
C LEU A 289 18.17 -1.68 -26.81
N GLY A 290 18.10 -1.61 -28.14
CA GLY A 290 18.06 -2.77 -29.03
C GLY A 290 16.68 -3.41 -29.20
N PHE A 291 15.60 -2.63 -29.00
CA PHE A 291 14.21 -3.03 -29.29
C PHE A 291 13.65 -2.31 -30.51
#